data_AF-A0A174AS17-F1
#
_entry.id   AF-A0A174AS17-F1
#
_cell.length_a   1.000
_cell.length_b   1.000
_cell.length_c   1.000
_cell.angle_alpha   90.00
_cell.angle_beta   90.00
_cell.angle_gamma   90.00
#
_symmetry.space_group_name_H-M   'P 1'
#
loop_
_entity.id
_entity.type
_entity.pdbx_description
1 polymer ?
#
loop_
_entity_poly.entity_id
_entity_poly.type
_entity_poly.pdbx_seq_one_letter_code
_entity_poly.pdbx_strand_id
1 'polypeptide(L)'
;MNKPNIIVAGILNTKGESVRYIAERVKAAGGNPQIMELSLGKECGWADIPLRKVLEPVGVTPEDIFSMDRAGACKLVTEGATDTILRLYREGRVHGIISTGGSMGTTIACTMMRALPIGIPKIMLSTEASGDVSMHVGTRDICMLYPIAETGLNKITRKILNYAASGIVGMASAPDTEKVKDRPLVGCMMFGVTTPCVLRAQKHMEMEGYEVLINHCTGAGGRSMEEMLEEGYISGMLDLTTEEVTADVFDTKYQRSGPARLRTAAKKGIPQVISVGGSELMLFEGISDIPDDLKKEIQDGVRGLYDHNPSVACVAITAEETRKLAAEFCKRLACAVAPTVICIPMRGWGGCDIASPDLELGWAGEGPGPTWIPGENPIHSRRSEIMLEVLKKELPRKNNIEVLAIDKHINEEEFSDVASELLTEMLNGTWKRGSHTNLSYVESLF
;
A
#
# COMPACT_ATOMS: atom_id res chain seq x y z
N MET A 1 28.98 21.82 -2.94
CA MET A 1 27.84 20.95 -3.28
C MET A 1 27.22 21.47 -4.55
N ASN A 2 26.92 20.60 -5.52
CA ASN A 2 26.19 21.03 -6.73
C ASN A 2 24.78 21.46 -6.32
N LYS A 3 24.27 22.53 -6.95
CA LYS A 3 22.90 23.01 -6.69
C LYS A 3 21.90 21.94 -7.14
N PRO A 4 20.90 21.57 -6.33
CA PRO A 4 19.93 20.55 -6.73
C PRO A 4 19.09 21.06 -7.91
N ASN A 5 18.97 20.24 -8.95
CA ASN A 5 18.09 20.50 -10.10
C ASN A 5 16.63 20.20 -9.70
N ILE A 6 15.79 21.23 -9.68
CA ILE A 6 14.38 21.13 -9.31
C ILE A 6 13.51 21.34 -10.54
N ILE A 7 12.66 20.37 -10.86
CA ILE A 7 11.65 20.53 -11.90
C ILE A 7 10.49 21.35 -11.34
N VAL A 8 10.20 22.49 -11.96
CA VAL A 8 9.07 23.36 -11.60
C VAL A 8 8.01 23.23 -12.70
N ALA A 9 6.98 22.43 -12.45
CA ALA A 9 5.98 22.08 -13.45
C ALA A 9 4.66 22.83 -13.26
N GLY A 10 3.87 22.99 -14.33
CA GLY A 10 2.50 23.51 -14.23
C GLY A 10 1.85 23.84 -15.57
N ILE A 11 0.55 24.14 -15.52
CA ILE A 11 -0.24 24.60 -16.67
C ILE A 11 0.08 26.10 -16.90
N LEU A 12 1.12 26.39 -17.67
CA LEU A 12 1.73 27.73 -17.74
C LEU A 12 0.82 28.79 -18.38
N ASN A 13 -0.05 28.41 -19.31
CA ASN A 13 -1.01 29.31 -19.95
C ASN A 13 -2.03 29.91 -18.97
N THR A 14 -2.21 29.31 -17.78
CA THR A 14 -3.08 29.86 -16.72
C THR A 14 -2.34 30.15 -15.41
N LYS A 15 -1.24 29.44 -15.12
CA LYS A 15 -0.46 29.54 -13.87
C LYS A 15 0.97 30.04 -14.06
N GLY A 16 1.31 30.55 -15.25
CA GLY A 16 2.69 30.92 -15.61
C GLY A 16 3.34 31.90 -14.65
N GLU A 17 2.61 32.88 -14.12
CA GLU A 17 3.14 33.80 -13.11
C GLU A 17 3.52 33.09 -11.81
N SER A 18 2.66 32.20 -11.30
CA SER A 18 2.93 31.42 -10.09
C SER A 18 4.12 30.48 -10.27
N VAL A 19 4.20 29.79 -11.40
CA VAL A 19 5.31 28.87 -11.71
C VAL A 19 6.63 29.63 -11.85
N ARG A 20 6.66 30.77 -12.56
CA ARG A 20 7.85 31.62 -12.64
C ARG A 20 8.29 32.10 -11.25
N TYR A 21 7.34 32.53 -10.42
CA TYR A 21 7.65 32.94 -9.06
C TYR A 21 8.24 31.79 -8.24
N ILE A 22 7.68 30.57 -8.33
CA ILE A 22 8.27 29.39 -7.68
C ILE A 22 9.71 29.16 -8.17
N ALA A 23 9.94 29.20 -9.49
CA ALA A 23 11.28 29.02 -10.05
C ALA A 23 12.28 30.09 -9.57
N GLU A 24 11.88 31.36 -9.53
CA GLU A 24 12.69 32.45 -8.95
C GLU A 24 13.03 32.18 -7.48
N ARG A 25 12.05 31.67 -6.71
CA ARG A 25 12.25 31.35 -5.30
C ARG A 25 13.13 30.11 -5.08
N VAL A 26 13.00 29.08 -5.92
CA VAL A 26 13.91 27.92 -5.95
C VAL A 26 15.34 28.37 -6.19
N LYS A 27 15.56 29.23 -7.19
CA LYS A 27 16.88 29.78 -7.49
C LYS A 27 17.46 30.56 -6.33
N ALA A 28 16.64 31.39 -5.68
CA ALA A 28 17.05 32.19 -4.52
C ALA A 28 17.32 31.35 -3.26
N ALA A 29 16.67 30.18 -3.13
CA ALA A 29 16.93 29.21 -2.07
C ALA A 29 18.21 28.36 -2.31
N GLY A 30 18.87 28.52 -3.46
CA GLY A 30 20.10 27.81 -3.80
C GLY A 30 19.92 26.60 -4.74
N GLY A 31 18.70 26.33 -5.22
CA GLY A 31 18.44 25.33 -6.24
C GLY A 31 18.69 25.81 -7.67
N ASN A 32 18.62 24.88 -8.62
CA ASN A 32 18.63 25.14 -10.05
C ASN A 32 17.26 24.76 -10.66
N PRO A 33 16.35 25.72 -10.90
CA PRO A 33 15.03 25.42 -11.44
C PRO A 33 15.12 25.06 -12.94
N GLN A 34 14.36 24.05 -13.37
CA GLN A 34 14.00 23.85 -14.78
C GLN A 34 12.47 23.84 -14.91
N ILE A 35 11.93 24.74 -15.73
CA ILE A 35 10.49 24.91 -15.88
C ILE A 35 9.95 23.93 -16.93
N MET A 36 8.95 23.14 -16.54
CA MET A 36 8.26 22.19 -17.41
C MET A 36 6.81 22.60 -17.66
N GLU A 37 6.42 22.70 -18.93
CA GLU A 37 5.08 23.12 -19.32
C GLU A 37 4.11 21.95 -19.45
N LEU A 38 2.94 22.07 -18.79
CA LEU A 38 1.85 21.11 -18.81
C LEU A 38 0.56 21.70 -19.42
N SER A 39 0.71 22.71 -20.28
CA SER A 39 -0.42 23.49 -20.79
C SER A 39 -1.36 22.72 -21.71
N LEU A 40 -2.65 23.05 -21.65
CA LEU A 40 -3.70 22.36 -22.43
C LEU A 40 -4.40 23.26 -23.46
N GLY A 41 -4.12 24.56 -23.47
CA GLY A 41 -4.82 25.51 -24.36
C GLY A 41 -3.90 26.35 -25.25
N LYS A 42 -2.67 26.61 -24.82
CA LYS A 42 -1.67 27.34 -25.61
C LYS A 42 -0.28 27.08 -25.04
N GLU A 43 0.70 26.95 -25.93
CA GLU A 43 2.12 26.90 -25.54
C GLU A 43 2.64 28.31 -25.22
N CYS A 44 3.35 28.42 -24.12
CA CYS A 44 3.82 29.68 -23.57
C CYS A 44 5.10 30.21 -24.24
N GLY A 45 5.94 29.32 -24.79
CA GLY A 45 7.14 29.66 -25.57
C GLY A 45 8.35 30.12 -24.75
N TRP A 46 8.32 30.01 -23.42
CA TRP A 46 9.42 30.44 -22.54
C TRP A 46 9.84 29.38 -21.50
N ALA A 47 9.22 28.20 -21.49
CA ALA A 47 9.61 27.10 -20.61
C ALA A 47 10.93 26.46 -21.06
N ASP A 48 11.74 25.99 -20.10
CA ASP A 48 12.97 25.24 -20.40
C ASP A 48 12.65 23.89 -21.07
N ILE A 49 11.52 23.29 -20.66
CA ILE A 49 10.95 22.08 -21.23
C ILE A 49 9.55 22.44 -21.76
N PRO A 50 9.46 22.88 -23.03
CA PRO A 50 8.21 23.37 -23.62
C PRO A 50 7.23 22.21 -23.86
N LEU A 51 5.95 22.55 -24.01
CA LEU A 51 4.87 21.57 -24.21
C LEU A 51 5.15 20.63 -25.40
N ARG A 52 5.66 21.16 -26.51
CA ARG A 52 6.06 20.34 -27.67
C ARG A 52 7.05 19.24 -27.32
N LYS A 53 7.98 19.48 -26.39
CA LYS A 53 8.96 18.49 -25.92
C LYS A 53 8.32 17.46 -24.99
N VAL A 54 7.37 17.90 -24.17
CA VAL A 54 6.56 17.02 -23.33
C VAL A 54 5.72 16.05 -24.17
N LEU A 55 5.26 16.46 -25.36
CA LEU A 55 4.41 15.65 -26.24
C LEU A 55 5.18 14.74 -27.22
N GLU A 56 6.50 14.91 -27.36
CA GLU A 56 7.32 14.06 -28.23
C GLU A 56 7.14 12.54 -27.99
N PRO A 57 7.11 12.04 -26.74
CA PRO A 57 6.96 10.60 -26.45
C PRO A 57 5.63 10.01 -26.95
N VAL A 58 4.56 10.80 -26.97
CA VAL A 58 3.22 10.37 -27.37
C VAL A 58 2.91 10.67 -28.85
N GLY A 59 3.86 11.28 -29.57
CA GLY A 59 3.77 11.48 -31.03
C GLY A 59 2.72 12.48 -31.49
N VAL A 60 2.35 13.46 -30.66
CA VAL A 60 1.38 14.51 -31.00
C VAL A 60 1.99 15.91 -30.88
N THR A 61 1.34 16.88 -31.52
CA THR A 61 1.74 18.29 -31.48
C THR A 61 0.90 19.09 -30.48
N PRO A 62 1.38 20.28 -30.02
CA PRO A 62 0.56 21.18 -29.22
C PRO A 62 -0.79 21.52 -29.87
N GLU A 63 -0.80 21.71 -31.20
CA GLU A 63 -2.00 22.02 -31.98
C GLU A 63 -3.06 20.91 -31.89
N ASP A 64 -2.63 19.64 -31.91
CA ASP A 64 -3.53 18.50 -31.71
C ASP A 64 -4.21 18.58 -30.35
N ILE A 65 -3.43 18.82 -29.28
CA ILE A 65 -3.93 18.93 -27.90
C ILE A 65 -4.93 20.08 -27.75
N PHE A 66 -4.67 21.23 -28.36
CA PHE A 66 -5.53 22.41 -28.23
C PHE A 66 -6.88 22.25 -28.94
N SER A 67 -6.96 21.33 -29.90
CA SER A 67 -8.20 21.01 -30.62
C SER A 67 -9.07 19.96 -29.93
N MET A 68 -8.54 19.26 -28.91
CA MET A 68 -9.23 18.20 -28.19
C MET A 68 -10.09 18.74 -27.04
N ASP A 69 -11.00 17.90 -26.55
CA ASP A 69 -11.59 18.15 -25.24
C ASP A 69 -10.51 18.10 -24.13
N ARG A 70 -10.79 18.75 -23.00
CA ARG A 70 -9.81 18.86 -21.92
C ARG A 70 -9.41 17.52 -21.32
N ALA A 71 -10.30 16.51 -21.34
CA ALA A 71 -10.01 15.21 -20.74
C ALA A 71 -9.04 14.42 -21.62
N GLY A 72 -9.28 14.39 -22.93
CA GLY A 72 -8.36 13.81 -23.92
C GLY A 72 -6.99 14.49 -23.91
N ALA A 73 -6.99 15.83 -23.92
CA ALA A 73 -5.77 16.63 -23.80
C ALA A 73 -4.98 16.32 -22.51
N CYS A 74 -5.67 16.26 -21.36
CA CYS A 74 -5.09 15.95 -20.06
C CYS A 74 -4.39 14.57 -20.08
N LYS A 75 -5.03 13.55 -20.67
CA LYS A 75 -4.47 12.20 -20.76
C LYS A 75 -3.13 12.20 -21.52
N LEU A 76 -3.10 12.77 -22.71
CA LEU A 76 -1.89 12.78 -23.56
C LEU A 76 -0.75 13.61 -22.94
N VAL A 77 -1.07 14.78 -22.36
CA VAL A 77 -0.07 15.58 -21.63
C VAL A 77 0.47 14.83 -20.42
N THR A 78 -0.39 14.12 -19.67
CA THR A 78 0.04 13.32 -18.51
C THR A 78 0.99 12.21 -18.91
N GLU A 79 0.69 11.46 -19.97
CA GLU A 79 1.53 10.39 -20.49
C GLU A 79 2.90 10.93 -20.95
N GLY A 80 2.90 11.95 -21.82
CA GLY A 80 4.13 12.54 -22.31
C GLY A 80 4.99 13.20 -21.22
N ALA A 81 4.35 13.85 -20.23
CA ALA A 81 5.05 14.46 -19.11
C ALA A 81 5.64 13.41 -18.16
N THR A 82 4.97 12.26 -18.00
CA THR A 82 5.43 11.13 -17.20
C THR A 82 6.69 10.51 -17.83
N ASP A 83 6.67 10.26 -19.13
CA ASP A 83 7.85 9.76 -19.85
C ASP A 83 9.01 10.77 -19.82
N THR A 84 8.69 12.04 -19.97
CA THR A 84 9.69 13.12 -19.92
C THR A 84 10.36 13.21 -18.56
N ILE A 85 9.59 13.19 -17.45
CA ILE A 85 10.17 13.27 -16.10
C ILE A 85 11.00 12.03 -15.77
N LEU A 86 10.56 10.83 -16.18
CA LEU A 86 11.31 9.59 -16.00
C LEU A 86 12.62 9.60 -16.77
N ARG A 87 12.62 10.09 -18.01
CA ARG A 87 13.84 10.25 -18.79
C ARG A 87 14.83 11.21 -18.11
N LEU A 88 14.35 12.38 -17.67
CA LEU A 88 15.18 13.35 -16.96
C LEU A 88 15.74 12.79 -15.64
N TYR A 89 14.95 11.98 -14.93
CA TYR A 89 15.42 11.29 -13.73
C TYR A 89 16.56 10.33 -14.04
N ARG A 90 16.42 9.47 -15.07
CA ARG A 90 17.49 8.56 -15.51
C ARG A 90 18.75 9.27 -15.98
N GLU A 91 18.61 10.50 -16.52
CA GLU A 91 19.73 11.38 -16.89
C GLU A 91 20.43 12.05 -15.67
N GLY A 92 19.97 11.80 -14.43
CA GLY A 92 20.49 12.45 -13.23
C GLY A 92 20.12 13.93 -13.10
N ARG A 93 19.03 14.35 -13.76
CA ARG A 93 18.62 15.76 -13.86
C ARG A 93 17.47 16.15 -12.94
N VAL A 94 16.94 15.22 -12.16
CA VAL A 94 15.81 15.45 -11.24
C VAL A 94 16.26 15.16 -9.82
N HIS A 95 16.46 16.21 -9.02
CA HIS A 95 16.71 16.10 -7.57
C HIS A 95 15.46 16.45 -6.75
N GLY A 96 14.41 16.95 -7.40
CA GLY A 96 13.11 17.20 -6.79
C GLY A 96 12.14 17.78 -7.81
N ILE A 97 10.85 17.69 -7.52
CA ILE A 97 9.78 18.24 -8.35
C ILE A 97 8.79 19.03 -7.51
N ILE A 98 8.40 20.20 -8.01
CA ILE A 98 7.37 21.05 -7.42
C ILE A 98 6.37 21.50 -8.48
N SER A 99 5.09 21.51 -8.15
CA SER A 99 4.02 21.96 -9.05
C SER A 99 2.93 22.71 -8.28
N THR A 100 2.16 23.53 -9.00
CA THR A 100 0.98 24.21 -8.47
C THR A 100 -0.18 24.16 -9.45
N GLY A 101 -1.38 23.91 -8.96
CA GLY A 101 -2.58 23.88 -9.80
C GLY A 101 -3.85 23.59 -9.02
N GLY A 102 -5.00 23.80 -9.67
CA GLY A 102 -6.25 23.17 -9.25
C GLY A 102 -6.38 21.76 -9.85
N SER A 103 -7.60 21.22 -9.83
CA SER A 103 -7.89 19.81 -10.12
C SER A 103 -7.12 19.18 -11.30
N MET A 104 -7.18 19.81 -12.46
CA MET A 104 -6.52 19.31 -13.67
C MET A 104 -4.99 19.33 -13.57
N GLY A 105 -4.42 20.43 -13.05
CA GLY A 105 -2.98 20.54 -12.86
C GLY A 105 -2.45 19.59 -11.79
N THR A 106 -3.22 19.39 -10.72
CA THR A 106 -2.94 18.40 -9.67
C THR A 106 -2.94 16.99 -10.23
N THR A 107 -3.95 16.62 -11.03
CA THR A 107 -4.04 15.30 -11.66
C THR A 107 -2.81 14.97 -12.52
N ILE A 108 -2.42 15.88 -13.42
CA ILE A 108 -1.26 15.70 -14.30
C ILE A 108 0.03 15.60 -13.47
N ALA A 109 0.28 16.60 -12.62
CA ALA A 109 1.52 16.70 -11.88
C ALA A 109 1.70 15.57 -10.86
N CYS A 110 0.65 15.19 -10.12
CA CYS A 110 0.72 14.06 -9.19
C CYS A 110 0.94 12.73 -9.90
N THR A 111 0.40 12.54 -11.11
CA THR A 111 0.68 11.33 -11.89
C THR A 111 2.16 11.23 -12.26
N MET A 112 2.76 12.34 -12.73
CA MET A 112 4.21 12.41 -12.97
C MET A 112 5.02 12.17 -11.69
N MET A 113 4.61 12.79 -10.58
CA MET A 113 5.28 12.63 -9.29
C MET A 113 5.25 11.18 -8.82
N ARG A 114 4.12 10.48 -8.99
CA ARG A 114 4.00 9.07 -8.59
C ARG A 114 4.85 8.12 -9.42
N ALA A 115 5.19 8.48 -10.66
CA ALA A 115 6.07 7.69 -11.49
C ALA A 115 7.54 7.75 -11.04
N LEU A 116 7.94 8.81 -10.32
CA LEU A 116 9.29 8.93 -9.77
C LEU A 116 9.49 7.98 -8.57
N PRO A 117 10.70 7.42 -8.39
CA PRO A 117 11.00 6.57 -7.23
C PRO A 117 10.74 7.25 -5.88
N ILE A 118 10.47 6.42 -4.88
CA ILE A 118 10.36 6.85 -3.48
C ILE A 118 11.69 7.48 -3.04
N GLY A 119 11.61 8.53 -2.23
CA GLY A 119 12.77 9.26 -1.69
C GLY A 119 13.18 10.48 -2.51
N ILE A 120 12.74 10.60 -3.76
CA ILE A 120 12.90 11.84 -4.53
C ILE A 120 11.92 12.90 -3.98
N PRO A 121 12.37 14.09 -3.55
CA PRO A 121 11.48 15.14 -3.05
C PRO A 121 10.37 15.54 -4.03
N LYS A 122 9.11 15.54 -3.57
CA LYS A 122 7.93 15.89 -4.38
C LYS A 122 6.98 16.80 -3.58
N ILE A 123 6.70 18.00 -4.09
CA ILE A 123 5.73 18.93 -3.47
C ILE A 123 4.67 19.33 -4.49
N MET A 124 3.40 19.08 -4.16
CA MET A 124 2.24 19.52 -4.94
C MET A 124 1.47 20.59 -4.18
N LEU A 125 1.41 21.81 -4.73
CA LEU A 125 0.52 22.86 -4.23
C LEU A 125 -0.85 22.77 -4.91
N SER A 126 -1.82 22.12 -4.26
CA SER A 126 -3.14 21.85 -4.83
C SER A 126 -4.27 22.57 -4.08
N THR A 127 -5.24 23.14 -4.81
CA THR A 127 -6.49 23.62 -4.19
C THR A 127 -7.39 22.49 -3.67
N GLU A 128 -7.11 21.23 -4.03
CA GLU A 128 -7.78 20.04 -3.49
C GLU A 128 -7.08 19.49 -2.23
N ALA A 129 -5.96 20.07 -1.79
CA ALA A 129 -5.18 19.56 -0.65
C ALA A 129 -5.91 19.62 0.70
N SER A 130 -7.01 20.38 0.80
CA SER A 130 -7.88 20.43 1.99
C SER A 130 -9.10 19.49 1.85
N GLY A 131 -8.90 18.34 1.19
CA GLY A 131 -9.91 17.30 0.97
C GLY A 131 -9.30 15.91 0.89
N ASP A 132 -9.99 14.97 0.26
CA ASP A 132 -9.44 13.64 -0.04
C ASP A 132 -8.38 13.74 -1.16
N VAL A 133 -7.13 13.47 -0.80
CA VAL A 133 -5.98 13.50 -1.70
C VAL A 133 -5.46 12.10 -2.04
N SER A 134 -6.17 11.05 -1.63
CA SER A 134 -5.74 9.65 -1.80
C SER A 134 -5.42 9.31 -3.24
N MET A 135 -6.22 9.77 -4.21
CA MET A 135 -5.97 9.57 -5.65
C MET A 135 -4.77 10.37 -6.19
N HIS A 136 -4.35 11.41 -5.50
CA HIS A 136 -3.20 12.25 -5.88
C HIS A 136 -1.91 11.70 -5.30
N VAL A 137 -1.90 11.37 -4.01
CA VAL A 137 -0.72 10.82 -3.33
C VAL A 137 -0.50 9.35 -3.71
N GLY A 138 -1.59 8.57 -3.78
CA GLY A 138 -1.54 7.12 -3.96
C GLY A 138 -0.78 6.48 -2.81
N THR A 139 0.29 5.77 -3.16
CA THR A 139 1.22 5.02 -2.30
C THR A 139 2.58 5.71 -2.19
N ARG A 140 2.70 6.96 -2.68
CA ARG A 140 3.98 7.65 -2.87
C ARG A 140 4.17 8.75 -1.85
N ASP A 141 5.42 9.17 -1.68
CA ASP A 141 5.89 10.20 -0.76
C ASP A 141 5.68 11.63 -1.29
N ILE A 142 4.45 11.94 -1.72
CA ILE A 142 4.08 13.28 -2.22
C ILE A 142 3.63 14.17 -1.06
N CYS A 143 4.30 15.31 -0.88
CA CYS A 143 3.87 16.34 0.05
C CYS A 143 2.79 17.24 -0.60
N MET A 144 1.57 17.18 -0.07
CA MET A 144 0.46 18.03 -0.50
C MET A 144 0.43 19.32 0.33
N LEU A 145 0.42 20.47 -0.32
CA LEU A 145 0.34 21.79 0.32
C LEU A 145 -0.86 22.57 -0.20
N TYR A 146 -1.72 23.08 0.69
CA TYR A 146 -2.86 23.89 0.29
C TYR A 146 -2.44 25.36 0.04
N PRO A 147 -2.58 25.90 -1.20
CA PRO A 147 -2.12 27.25 -1.54
C PRO A 147 -3.07 28.36 -1.06
N ILE A 148 -4.20 28.00 -0.44
CA ILE A 148 -5.31 28.87 0.02
C ILE A 148 -6.07 29.55 -1.13
N ALA A 149 -5.39 30.11 -2.12
CA ALA A 149 -6.01 30.78 -3.26
C ALA A 149 -5.71 30.05 -4.57
N GLU A 150 -6.72 30.01 -5.45
CA GLU A 150 -6.65 29.35 -6.75
C GLU A 150 -5.65 30.05 -7.69
N THR A 151 -5.64 31.38 -7.77
CA THR A 151 -4.86 32.11 -8.78
C THR A 151 -4.29 33.43 -8.28
N GLY A 152 -3.23 33.88 -8.95
CA GLY A 152 -2.63 35.19 -8.78
C GLY A 152 -1.55 35.27 -7.68
N LEU A 153 -0.61 36.19 -7.90
CA LEU A 153 0.44 36.53 -6.94
C LEU A 153 0.02 37.71 -6.06
N ASN A 154 -0.40 37.42 -4.84
CA ASN A 154 -0.76 38.40 -3.83
C ASN A 154 0.10 38.22 -2.57
N LYS A 155 -0.09 39.09 -1.58
CA LYS A 155 0.69 39.08 -0.32
C LYS A 155 0.64 37.74 0.44
N ILE A 156 -0.40 36.94 0.24
CA ILE A 156 -0.60 35.64 0.88
C ILE A 156 0.05 34.56 0.03
N THR A 157 -0.32 34.44 -1.26
CA THR A 157 0.20 33.38 -2.14
C THR A 157 1.72 33.47 -2.30
N ARG A 158 2.30 34.68 -2.38
CA ARG A 158 3.76 34.85 -2.41
C ARG A 158 4.47 34.21 -1.22
N LYS A 159 3.92 34.32 -0.01
CA LYS A 159 4.51 33.69 1.18
C LYS A 159 4.49 32.17 1.08
N ILE A 160 3.34 31.61 0.71
CA ILE A 160 3.13 30.16 0.63
C ILE A 160 4.02 29.55 -0.47
N LEU A 161 3.99 30.13 -1.67
CA LEU A 161 4.83 29.68 -2.79
C LEU A 161 6.33 29.79 -2.45
N ASN A 162 6.73 30.84 -1.72
CA ASN A 162 8.12 30.98 -1.25
C ASN A 162 8.51 29.88 -0.28
N TYR A 163 7.67 29.52 0.69
CA TYR A 163 7.97 28.44 1.63
C TYR A 163 8.06 27.08 0.92
N ALA A 164 7.16 26.80 -0.01
CA ALA A 164 7.20 25.57 -0.79
C ALA A 164 8.47 25.46 -1.64
N ALA A 165 8.86 26.56 -2.31
CA ALA A 165 10.08 26.63 -3.10
C ALA A 165 11.35 26.44 -2.25
N SER A 166 11.41 27.05 -1.06
CA SER A 166 12.51 26.80 -0.12
C SER A 166 12.48 25.38 0.43
N GLY A 167 11.29 24.84 0.70
CA GLY A 167 11.09 23.49 1.23
C GLY A 167 11.60 22.42 0.28
N ILE A 168 11.23 22.48 -1.01
CA ILE A 168 11.70 21.49 -2.00
C ILE A 168 13.22 21.54 -2.16
N VAL A 169 13.83 22.74 -2.13
CA VAL A 169 15.30 22.88 -2.18
C VAL A 169 15.95 22.32 -0.93
N GLY A 170 15.37 22.54 0.25
CA GLY A 170 15.83 21.95 1.51
C GLY A 170 15.77 20.43 1.49
N MET A 171 14.65 19.86 1.06
CA MET A 171 14.49 18.41 0.91
C MET A 171 15.51 17.83 -0.08
N ALA A 172 15.73 18.48 -1.23
CA ALA A 172 16.69 18.04 -2.25
C ALA A 172 18.16 18.29 -1.89
N SER A 173 18.41 19.07 -0.83
CA SER A 173 19.76 19.34 -0.30
C SER A 173 19.99 18.64 1.04
N ALA A 174 19.08 17.75 1.45
CA ALA A 174 19.25 16.99 2.68
C ALA A 174 20.58 16.21 2.61
N PRO A 175 21.34 16.13 3.72
CA PRO A 175 22.54 15.33 3.75
C PRO A 175 22.18 13.87 3.46
N ASP A 176 23.09 13.15 2.82
CA ASP A 176 22.95 11.70 2.65
C ASP A 176 22.70 11.06 4.02
N THR A 177 21.80 10.07 4.04
CA THR A 177 21.59 9.27 5.24
C THR A 177 22.86 8.51 5.59
N GLU A 178 23.00 8.12 6.86
CA GLU A 178 24.08 7.24 7.27
C GLU A 178 24.09 6.00 6.38
N LYS A 179 25.29 5.50 6.05
CA LYS A 179 25.43 4.23 5.33
C LYS A 179 24.94 3.11 6.24
N VAL A 180 23.65 2.83 6.17
CA VAL A 180 23.04 1.66 6.80
C VAL A 180 23.66 0.44 6.13
N LYS A 181 23.92 -0.62 6.91
CA LYS A 181 24.35 -1.89 6.34
C LYS A 181 23.27 -2.33 5.35
N ASP A 182 23.67 -2.66 4.14
CA ASP A 182 22.78 -3.20 3.11
C ASP A 182 22.24 -4.55 3.59
N ARG A 183 21.08 -4.51 4.25
CA ARG A 183 20.38 -5.67 4.78
C ARG A 183 19.16 -5.93 3.90
N PRO A 184 18.89 -7.18 3.54
CA PRO A 184 17.68 -7.51 2.80
C PRO A 184 16.44 -7.10 3.59
N LEU A 185 15.51 -6.42 2.92
CA LEU A 185 14.26 -5.96 3.50
C LEU A 185 13.18 -7.04 3.39
N VAL A 186 12.48 -7.32 4.49
CA VAL A 186 11.30 -8.18 4.55
C VAL A 186 10.06 -7.33 4.77
N GLY A 187 9.03 -7.57 3.96
CA GLY A 187 7.72 -6.95 4.14
C GLY A 187 6.88 -7.74 5.14
N CYS A 188 6.13 -7.04 6.00
CA CYS A 188 5.16 -7.66 6.89
C CYS A 188 3.87 -6.86 6.97
N MET A 189 2.73 -7.54 6.93
CA MET A 189 1.41 -6.91 7.06
C MET A 189 0.86 -7.07 8.47
N MET A 190 0.25 -6.01 8.99
CA MET A 190 -0.23 -5.93 10.37
C MET A 190 -1.63 -5.35 10.47
N PHE A 191 -2.41 -5.88 11.42
CA PHE A 191 -3.54 -5.21 12.04
C PHE A 191 -3.44 -5.18 13.56
N GLY A 192 -4.24 -4.34 14.22
CA GLY A 192 -4.31 -4.25 15.69
C GLY A 192 -4.54 -5.62 16.35
N VAL A 193 -5.44 -6.43 15.77
CA VAL A 193 -5.80 -7.78 16.25
C VAL A 193 -4.71 -8.84 16.04
N THR A 194 -3.62 -8.50 15.34
CA THR A 194 -2.47 -9.38 15.05
C THR A 194 -1.13 -8.84 15.55
N THR A 195 -1.16 -7.72 16.29
CA THR A 195 0.06 -7.00 16.73
C THR A 195 1.07 -7.91 17.44
N PRO A 196 0.67 -8.79 18.39
CA PRO A 196 1.61 -9.69 19.06
C PRO A 196 2.38 -10.59 18.08
N CYS A 197 1.68 -11.18 17.12
CA CYS A 197 2.26 -12.06 16.10
C CYS A 197 3.31 -11.32 15.24
N VAL A 198 2.95 -10.13 14.76
CA VAL A 198 3.79 -9.33 13.87
C VAL A 198 5.04 -8.79 14.57
N LEU A 199 4.91 -8.26 15.79
CA LEU A 199 6.06 -7.72 16.52
C LEU A 199 7.07 -8.80 16.89
N ARG A 200 6.60 -10.01 17.21
CA ARG A 200 7.47 -11.16 17.44
C ARG A 200 8.18 -11.57 16.16
N ALA A 201 7.46 -11.63 15.04
CA ALA A 201 8.04 -11.97 13.74
C ALA A 201 9.08 -10.94 13.31
N GLN A 202 8.81 -9.64 13.52
CA GLN A 202 9.77 -8.57 13.29
C GLN A 202 11.06 -8.82 14.06
N LYS A 203 10.95 -9.06 15.37
CA LYS A 203 12.12 -9.31 16.23
C LYS A 203 12.94 -10.51 15.76
N HIS A 204 12.27 -11.59 15.34
CA HIS A 204 12.94 -12.77 14.76
C HIS A 204 13.75 -12.39 13.51
N MET A 205 13.11 -11.75 12.52
CA MET A 205 13.78 -11.38 11.28
C MET A 205 14.95 -10.39 11.51
N GLU A 206 14.81 -9.45 12.45
CA GLU A 206 15.90 -8.54 12.84
C GLU A 206 17.10 -9.26 13.47
N MET A 207 16.85 -10.30 14.28
CA MET A 207 17.91 -11.15 14.85
C MET A 207 18.63 -11.96 13.77
N GLU A 208 17.91 -12.41 12.74
CA GLU A 208 18.46 -13.09 11.57
C GLU A 208 19.16 -12.14 10.58
N GLY A 209 19.19 -10.84 10.87
CA GLY A 209 19.96 -9.84 10.13
C GLY A 209 19.22 -9.16 8.98
N TYR A 210 17.89 -9.29 8.92
CA TYR A 210 17.02 -8.60 7.97
C TYR A 210 16.57 -7.24 8.52
N GLU A 211 16.16 -6.34 7.61
CA GLU A 211 15.32 -5.21 7.96
C GLU A 211 13.86 -5.58 7.75
N VAL A 212 12.95 -4.99 8.52
CA VAL A 212 11.52 -5.30 8.43
C VAL A 212 10.72 -4.03 8.19
N LEU A 213 9.94 -4.03 7.11
CA LEU A 213 8.95 -3.00 6.83
C LEU A 213 7.57 -3.51 7.21
N ILE A 214 6.95 -2.89 8.21
CA ILE A 214 5.58 -3.20 8.62
C ILE A 214 4.61 -2.20 8.00
N ASN A 215 3.65 -2.72 7.22
CA ASN A 215 2.53 -1.93 6.72
C ASN A 215 1.24 -2.32 7.41
N HIS A 216 0.43 -1.30 7.75
CA HIS A 216 -0.89 -1.51 8.31
C HIS A 216 -1.89 -1.90 7.21
N CYS A 217 -2.70 -2.94 7.42
CA CYS A 217 -3.78 -3.34 6.51
C CYS A 217 -4.89 -2.28 6.49
N THR A 218 -4.79 -1.33 5.56
CA THR A 218 -5.74 -0.20 5.42
C THR A 218 -6.18 0.03 3.97
N GLY A 219 -5.93 -0.93 3.10
CA GLY A 219 -6.00 -0.80 1.65
C GLY A 219 -4.79 -0.08 1.08
N ALA A 220 -4.46 1.10 1.63
CA ALA A 220 -3.26 1.84 1.23
C ALA A 220 -1.98 1.09 1.61
N GLY A 221 -1.92 0.50 2.80
CA GLY A 221 -0.76 -0.28 3.23
C GLY A 221 -0.48 -1.48 2.34
N GLY A 222 -1.51 -2.25 1.98
CA GLY A 222 -1.39 -3.35 1.02
C GLY A 222 -0.96 -2.90 -0.36
N ARG A 223 -1.57 -1.83 -0.91
CA ARG A 223 -1.12 -1.28 -2.21
C ARG A 223 0.34 -0.87 -2.20
N SER A 224 0.78 -0.19 -1.14
CA SER A 224 2.19 0.20 -1.00
C SER A 224 3.10 -1.02 -0.93
N MET A 225 2.70 -2.07 -0.20
CA MET A 225 3.46 -3.31 -0.10
C MET A 225 3.60 -4.01 -1.46
N GLU A 226 2.50 -4.15 -2.21
CA GLU A 226 2.52 -4.76 -3.54
C GLU A 226 3.37 -3.94 -4.53
N GLU A 227 3.35 -2.61 -4.47
CA GLU A 227 4.22 -1.77 -5.31
C GLU A 227 5.70 -1.93 -4.95
N MET A 228 6.04 -2.03 -3.67
CA MET A 228 7.43 -2.26 -3.24
C MET A 228 7.95 -3.65 -3.62
N LEU A 229 7.07 -4.66 -3.62
CA LEU A 229 7.36 -6.00 -4.16
C LEU A 229 7.61 -5.92 -5.68
N GLU A 230 6.80 -5.16 -6.41
CA GLU A 230 6.96 -4.98 -7.87
C GLU A 230 8.27 -4.27 -8.21
N GLU A 231 8.65 -3.27 -7.41
CA GLU A 231 9.88 -2.48 -7.57
C GLU A 231 11.15 -3.20 -7.08
N GLY A 232 11.00 -4.36 -6.42
CA GLY A 232 12.12 -5.21 -6.01
C GLY A 232 12.84 -4.74 -4.73
N TYR A 233 12.17 -3.93 -3.91
CA TYR A 233 12.72 -3.52 -2.60
C TYR A 233 12.69 -4.66 -1.57
N ILE A 234 11.73 -5.57 -1.70
CA ILE A 234 11.44 -6.60 -0.70
C ILE A 234 11.97 -7.95 -1.16
N SER A 235 12.77 -8.58 -0.29
CA SER A 235 13.41 -9.89 -0.52
C SER A 235 12.56 -11.07 -0.09
N GLY A 236 11.65 -10.88 0.88
CA GLY A 236 10.75 -11.89 1.41
C GLY A 236 9.52 -11.27 2.08
N MET A 237 8.44 -12.03 2.19
CA MET A 237 7.16 -11.53 2.67
C MET A 237 6.60 -12.36 3.83
N LEU A 238 6.35 -11.73 4.98
CA LEU A 238 5.55 -12.24 6.10
C LEU A 238 4.15 -11.64 6.02
N ASP A 239 3.29 -12.24 5.21
CA ASP A 239 1.93 -11.78 5.01
C ASP A 239 0.97 -12.34 6.07
N LEU A 240 1.24 -11.99 7.34
CA LEU A 240 0.52 -12.56 8.49
C LEU A 240 -0.90 -12.01 8.62
N THR A 241 -1.16 -10.84 8.04
CA THR A 241 -2.45 -10.14 8.09
C THR A 241 -2.95 -9.86 6.68
N THR A 242 -4.11 -10.43 6.34
CA THR A 242 -4.61 -10.48 4.96
C THR A 242 -6.04 -9.98 4.80
N GLU A 243 -6.53 -9.21 5.80
CA GLU A 243 -7.88 -8.63 5.80
C GLU A 243 -8.23 -7.89 4.50
N GLU A 244 -7.29 -7.19 3.87
CA GLU A 244 -7.59 -6.41 2.66
C GLU A 244 -8.05 -7.30 1.48
N VAL A 245 -7.82 -8.61 1.54
CA VAL A 245 -8.39 -9.60 0.61
C VAL A 245 -9.88 -9.81 0.87
N THR A 246 -10.28 -9.85 2.14
CA THR A 246 -11.70 -9.84 2.56
C THR A 246 -12.39 -8.57 2.04
N ALA A 247 -11.77 -7.41 2.22
CA ALA A 247 -12.27 -6.14 1.69
C ALA A 247 -12.48 -6.18 0.16
N ASP A 248 -11.53 -6.75 -0.58
CA ASP A 248 -11.65 -6.89 -2.04
C ASP A 248 -12.77 -7.87 -2.46
N VAL A 249 -12.90 -9.01 -1.76
CA VAL A 249 -13.86 -10.08 -2.10
C VAL A 249 -15.30 -9.62 -1.86
N PHE A 250 -15.53 -8.86 -0.79
CA PHE A 250 -16.87 -8.39 -0.40
C PHE A 250 -17.15 -6.94 -0.79
N ASP A 251 -16.24 -6.33 -1.57
CA ASP A 251 -16.39 -4.98 -2.12
C ASP A 251 -16.67 -3.92 -1.03
N THR A 252 -16.02 -4.05 0.14
CA THR A 252 -16.18 -3.07 1.22
C THR A 252 -15.61 -1.73 0.75
N LYS A 253 -16.29 -0.62 1.02
CA LYS A 253 -15.77 0.71 0.60
C LYS A 253 -14.46 1.05 1.30
N TYR A 254 -14.28 0.54 2.52
CA TYR A 254 -13.13 0.77 3.36
C TYR A 254 -12.05 -0.31 3.14
N GLN A 255 -10.78 0.10 3.16
CA GLN A 255 -9.56 -0.75 3.19
C GLN A 255 -9.31 -1.72 2.02
N ARG A 256 -9.86 -1.46 0.83
CA ARG A 256 -9.51 -2.25 -0.36
C ARG A 256 -8.09 -2.01 -0.83
N SER A 257 -7.37 -3.08 -1.11
CA SER A 257 -6.00 -3.03 -1.66
C SER A 257 -5.97 -3.31 -3.17
N GLY A 258 -7.04 -3.89 -3.73
CA GLY A 258 -7.19 -4.12 -5.15
C GLY A 258 -6.52 -5.41 -5.64
N PRO A 259 -6.65 -5.69 -6.95
CA PRO A 259 -6.43 -7.02 -7.50
C PRO A 259 -5.00 -7.55 -7.41
N ALA A 260 -4.02 -6.69 -7.13
CA ALA A 260 -2.61 -7.07 -6.94
C ALA A 260 -2.36 -7.80 -5.61
N ARG A 261 -3.19 -7.56 -4.59
CA ARG A 261 -2.97 -8.06 -3.22
C ARG A 261 -2.85 -9.60 -3.18
N LEU A 262 -1.78 -10.10 -2.54
CA LEU A 262 -1.33 -11.51 -2.51
C LEU A 262 -0.83 -12.09 -3.85
N ARG A 263 -0.70 -11.27 -4.90
CA ARG A 263 -0.28 -11.75 -6.23
C ARG A 263 1.12 -11.30 -6.60
N THR A 264 1.63 -10.17 -6.11
CA THR A 264 2.90 -9.64 -6.62
C THR A 264 4.07 -10.51 -6.19
N ALA A 265 4.18 -10.85 -4.90
CA ALA A 265 5.21 -11.77 -4.41
C ALA A 265 5.17 -13.12 -5.15
N ALA A 266 3.96 -13.67 -5.31
CA ALA A 266 3.72 -14.91 -6.04
C ALA A 266 4.24 -14.86 -7.49
N LYS A 267 3.97 -13.78 -8.23
CA LYS A 267 4.39 -13.59 -9.63
C LYS A 267 5.89 -13.28 -9.77
N LYS A 268 6.44 -12.50 -8.85
CA LYS A 268 7.83 -12.01 -8.89
C LYS A 268 8.84 -13.05 -8.40
N GLY A 269 8.36 -14.18 -7.86
CA GLY A 269 9.23 -15.22 -7.33
C GLY A 269 9.87 -14.82 -6.00
N ILE A 270 9.15 -14.05 -5.18
CA ILE A 270 9.58 -13.65 -3.85
C ILE A 270 9.05 -14.69 -2.85
N PRO A 271 9.91 -15.29 -2.00
CA PRO A 271 9.44 -16.21 -0.97
C PRO A 271 8.46 -15.54 -0.01
N GLN A 272 7.39 -16.26 0.34
CA GLN A 272 6.34 -15.70 1.19
C GLN A 272 5.76 -16.73 2.16
N VAL A 273 5.52 -16.30 3.39
CA VAL A 273 4.71 -17.01 4.37
C VAL A 273 3.45 -16.20 4.61
N ILE A 274 2.30 -16.83 4.45
CA ILE A 274 0.98 -16.18 4.45
C ILE A 274 0.15 -16.75 5.60
N SER A 275 -0.58 -15.89 6.31
CA SER A 275 -1.63 -16.29 7.24
C SER A 275 -2.94 -15.55 6.91
N VAL A 276 -3.97 -15.81 7.71
CA VAL A 276 -5.35 -15.31 7.55
C VAL A 276 -5.70 -14.24 8.59
N GLY A 277 -4.69 -13.58 9.16
CA GLY A 277 -4.85 -12.62 10.24
C GLY A 277 -5.84 -11.51 9.91
N GLY A 278 -6.81 -11.28 10.79
CA GLY A 278 -7.85 -10.26 10.64
C GLY A 278 -8.83 -10.47 9.48
N SER A 279 -8.67 -11.54 8.68
CA SER A 279 -9.50 -11.78 7.48
C SER A 279 -10.93 -12.20 7.81
N GLU A 280 -11.24 -12.42 9.08
CA GLU A 280 -12.58 -12.70 9.57
C GLU A 280 -13.47 -11.44 9.61
N LEU A 281 -12.91 -10.26 9.34
CA LEU A 281 -13.56 -8.96 9.51
C LEU A 281 -13.84 -8.29 8.16
N MET A 282 -15.05 -7.75 8.01
CA MET A 282 -15.37 -6.67 7.07
C MET A 282 -15.38 -5.35 7.82
N LEU A 283 -14.66 -4.34 7.33
CA LEU A 283 -14.55 -3.06 8.03
C LEU A 283 -15.36 -1.94 7.37
N PHE A 284 -15.85 -1.05 8.23
CA PHE A 284 -16.70 0.09 7.87
C PHE A 284 -16.26 1.36 8.62
N GLU A 285 -16.56 2.53 8.04
CA GLU A 285 -16.33 3.82 8.67
C GLU A 285 -17.38 4.08 9.76
N GLY A 286 -17.19 3.41 10.90
CA GLY A 286 -18.12 3.38 12.02
C GLY A 286 -19.42 2.62 11.74
N ILE A 287 -20.26 2.48 12.77
CA ILE A 287 -21.50 1.69 12.72
C ILE A 287 -22.50 2.26 11.71
N SER A 288 -22.51 3.58 11.49
CA SER A 288 -23.44 4.22 10.56
C SER A 288 -23.24 3.78 9.11
N ASP A 289 -21.99 3.46 8.71
CA ASP A 289 -21.64 3.06 7.35
C ASP A 289 -21.95 1.58 7.05
N ILE A 290 -22.30 0.78 8.07
CA ILE A 290 -22.70 -0.61 7.87
C ILE A 290 -24.02 -0.67 7.05
N PRO A 291 -24.06 -1.42 5.93
CA PRO A 291 -25.28 -1.67 5.17
C PRO A 291 -26.45 -2.25 6.01
N ASP A 292 -27.69 -1.91 5.64
CA ASP A 292 -28.89 -2.27 6.42
C ASP A 292 -29.15 -3.78 6.49
N ASP A 293 -28.78 -4.52 5.43
CA ASP A 293 -28.83 -5.98 5.39
C ASP A 293 -27.84 -6.60 6.39
N LEU A 294 -26.60 -6.12 6.45
CA LEU A 294 -25.63 -6.56 7.45
C LEU A 294 -26.04 -6.18 8.87
N LYS A 295 -26.61 -4.98 9.09
CA LYS A 295 -27.17 -4.57 10.38
C LYS A 295 -28.26 -5.53 10.85
N LYS A 296 -29.13 -5.97 9.94
CA LYS A 296 -30.17 -6.96 10.24
C LYS A 296 -29.57 -8.32 10.60
N GLU A 297 -28.59 -8.80 9.85
CA GLU A 297 -27.90 -10.07 10.15
C GLU A 297 -27.18 -10.04 11.51
N ILE A 298 -26.64 -8.90 11.92
CA ILE A 298 -26.09 -8.69 13.25
C ILE A 298 -27.20 -8.78 14.32
N GLN A 299 -28.34 -8.12 14.12
CA GLN A 299 -29.48 -8.16 15.05
C GLN A 299 -30.08 -9.57 15.18
N ASP A 300 -30.12 -10.31 14.09
CA ASP A 300 -30.62 -11.70 14.03
C ASP A 300 -29.59 -12.71 14.60
N GLY A 301 -28.40 -12.26 15.02
CA GLY A 301 -27.35 -13.10 15.61
C GLY A 301 -26.60 -13.98 14.61
N VAL A 302 -26.71 -13.68 13.31
CA VAL A 302 -26.01 -14.41 12.23
C VAL A 302 -24.52 -14.03 12.21
N ARG A 303 -24.20 -12.80 12.60
CA ARG A 303 -22.83 -12.25 12.59
C ARG A 303 -22.47 -11.59 13.91
N GLY A 304 -21.19 -11.68 14.23
CA GLY A 304 -20.56 -10.85 15.23
C GLY A 304 -20.37 -9.41 14.75
N LEU A 305 -20.54 -8.47 15.67
CA LEU A 305 -20.10 -7.08 15.52
C LEU A 305 -19.03 -6.81 16.58
N TYR A 306 -17.88 -6.34 16.13
CA TYR A 306 -16.86 -5.77 16.99
C TYR A 306 -16.81 -4.26 16.77
N ASP A 307 -17.34 -3.52 17.74
CA ASP A 307 -17.25 -2.06 17.79
C ASP A 307 -15.85 -1.67 18.30
N HIS A 308 -14.92 -1.45 17.38
CA HIS A 308 -13.51 -1.27 17.72
C HIS A 308 -13.26 0.12 18.31
N ASN A 309 -13.72 1.16 17.62
CA ASN A 309 -13.69 2.54 18.09
C ASN A 309 -14.74 3.38 17.31
N PRO A 310 -15.01 4.64 17.71
CA PRO A 310 -16.06 5.44 17.08
C PRO A 310 -15.95 5.64 15.56
N SER A 311 -14.78 5.40 14.97
CA SER A 311 -14.52 5.55 13.54
C SER A 311 -14.43 4.22 12.78
N VAL A 312 -14.44 3.08 13.48
CA VAL A 312 -14.21 1.77 12.89
C VAL A 312 -15.12 0.72 13.50
N ALA A 313 -15.97 0.12 12.66
CA ALA A 313 -16.77 -1.04 13.03
C ALA A 313 -16.36 -2.26 12.20
N CYS A 314 -16.28 -3.43 12.84
CA CYS A 314 -15.87 -4.67 12.21
C CYS A 314 -17.00 -5.70 12.26
N VAL A 315 -17.43 -6.19 11.10
CA VAL A 315 -18.50 -7.18 10.96
C VAL A 315 -17.89 -8.53 10.59
N ALA A 316 -18.22 -9.57 11.34
CA ALA A 316 -17.67 -10.90 11.11
C ALA A 316 -18.18 -11.49 9.78
N ILE A 317 -17.30 -12.16 9.04
CA ILE A 317 -17.68 -13.01 7.91
C ILE A 317 -18.30 -14.31 8.40
N THR A 318 -19.29 -14.81 7.66
CA THR A 318 -19.95 -16.10 7.86
C THR A 318 -19.11 -17.26 7.33
N ALA A 319 -19.48 -18.49 7.69
CA ALA A 319 -18.87 -19.70 7.15
C ALA A 319 -18.90 -19.79 5.61
N GLU A 320 -19.99 -19.34 4.97
CA GLU A 320 -20.10 -19.36 3.51
C GLU A 320 -19.21 -18.30 2.85
N GLU A 321 -19.08 -17.14 3.48
CA GLU A 321 -18.14 -16.11 3.03
C GLU A 321 -16.69 -16.51 3.24
N THR A 322 -16.38 -17.24 4.32
CA THR A 322 -15.07 -17.86 4.49
C THR A 322 -14.73 -18.79 3.33
N ARG A 323 -15.68 -19.58 2.78
CA ARG A 323 -15.43 -20.38 1.58
C ARG A 323 -15.08 -19.53 0.37
N LYS A 324 -15.81 -18.42 0.16
CA LYS A 324 -15.54 -17.48 -0.95
C LYS A 324 -14.16 -16.86 -0.82
N LEU A 325 -13.79 -16.45 0.39
CA LEU A 325 -12.46 -15.92 0.71
C LEU A 325 -11.36 -16.95 0.42
N ALA A 326 -11.51 -18.18 0.92
CA ALA A 326 -10.55 -19.26 0.71
C ALA A 326 -10.34 -19.60 -0.78
N ALA A 327 -11.43 -19.61 -1.57
CA ALA A 327 -11.36 -19.79 -3.02
C ALA A 327 -10.62 -18.62 -3.70
N GLU A 328 -10.75 -17.40 -3.20
CA GLU A 328 -9.98 -16.26 -3.72
C GLU A 328 -8.49 -16.36 -3.38
N PHE A 329 -8.12 -16.82 -2.19
CA PHE A 329 -6.71 -17.13 -1.86
C PHE A 329 -6.12 -18.13 -2.86
N CYS A 330 -6.86 -19.21 -3.19
CA CYS A 330 -6.44 -20.17 -4.20
C CYS A 330 -6.17 -19.51 -5.55
N LYS A 331 -7.07 -18.63 -6.01
CA LYS A 331 -6.91 -17.90 -7.27
C LYS A 331 -5.75 -16.91 -7.25
N ARG A 332 -5.50 -16.23 -6.12
CA ARG A 332 -4.40 -15.27 -5.95
C ARG A 332 -3.04 -15.97 -6.00
N LEU A 333 -2.93 -17.10 -5.30
CA LEU A 333 -1.68 -17.84 -5.12
C LEU A 333 -1.41 -18.88 -6.22
N ALA A 334 -2.36 -19.17 -7.10
CA ALA A 334 -2.17 -20.08 -8.23
C ALA A 334 -0.97 -19.72 -9.13
N CYS A 335 -0.57 -18.44 -9.16
CA CYS A 335 0.57 -17.95 -9.92
C CYS A 335 1.93 -18.07 -9.21
N ALA A 336 1.98 -18.54 -7.96
CA ALA A 336 3.22 -18.62 -7.18
C ALA A 336 4.26 -19.52 -7.83
N VAL A 337 5.50 -19.02 -7.92
CA VAL A 337 6.67 -19.72 -8.51
C VAL A 337 7.83 -19.92 -7.52
N ALA A 338 7.89 -19.15 -6.44
CA ALA A 338 8.86 -19.31 -5.34
C ALA A 338 8.24 -20.07 -4.16
N PRO A 339 9.03 -20.52 -3.17
CA PRO A 339 8.50 -21.09 -1.93
C PRO A 339 7.39 -20.21 -1.33
N THR A 340 6.23 -20.81 -1.07
CA THR A 340 5.03 -20.16 -0.55
C THR A 340 4.38 -21.09 0.45
N VAL A 341 4.36 -20.71 1.73
CA VAL A 341 3.69 -21.50 2.77
C VAL A 341 2.49 -20.73 3.30
N ILE A 342 1.34 -21.38 3.38
CA ILE A 342 0.13 -20.83 3.98
C ILE A 342 -0.04 -21.46 5.36
N CYS A 343 0.15 -20.68 6.40
CA CYS A 343 -0.03 -21.08 7.80
C CYS A 343 -1.44 -20.73 8.26
N ILE A 344 -2.25 -21.73 8.58
CA ILE A 344 -3.61 -21.54 9.09
C ILE A 344 -3.60 -21.69 10.62
N PRO A 345 -3.87 -20.61 11.40
CA PRO A 345 -4.02 -20.70 12.84
C PRO A 345 -5.35 -21.37 13.17
N MET A 346 -5.32 -22.56 13.73
CA MET A 346 -6.53 -23.33 13.99
C MET A 346 -7.37 -22.76 15.13
N ARG A 347 -6.77 -22.03 16.09
CA ARG A 347 -7.47 -21.54 17.29
C ARG A 347 -7.90 -20.08 17.23
N GLY A 348 -7.77 -19.42 16.07
CA GLY A 348 -8.27 -18.06 15.87
C GLY A 348 -7.39 -17.18 14.97
N TRP A 349 -8.04 -16.32 14.20
CA TRP A 349 -7.41 -15.44 13.20
C TRP A 349 -6.98 -14.08 13.75
N GLY A 350 -7.30 -13.76 15.00
CA GLY A 350 -6.94 -12.49 15.62
C GLY A 350 -7.61 -12.35 16.98
N GLY A 351 -7.26 -11.29 17.72
CA GLY A 351 -7.75 -11.04 19.08
C GLY A 351 -9.27 -10.88 19.24
N CYS A 352 -10.07 -10.96 18.18
CA CYS A 352 -11.54 -11.01 18.25
C CYS A 352 -12.15 -12.37 17.81
N ASP A 353 -11.35 -13.27 17.24
CA ASP A 353 -11.73 -14.65 16.87
C ASP A 353 -11.08 -15.62 17.87
N ILE A 354 -11.62 -15.70 19.09
CA ILE A 354 -11.03 -16.50 20.17
C ILE A 354 -12.10 -17.18 21.02
N ALA A 355 -11.85 -18.42 21.44
CA ALA A 355 -12.81 -19.24 22.20
C ALA A 355 -13.09 -18.73 23.62
N SER A 356 -12.13 -18.04 24.24
CA SER A 356 -12.23 -17.53 25.61
C SER A 356 -11.43 -16.24 25.78
N PRO A 357 -11.74 -15.41 26.79
CA PRO A 357 -10.96 -14.22 27.11
C PRO A 357 -9.50 -14.53 27.34
N ASP A 358 -8.62 -13.76 26.70
CA ASP A 358 -7.18 -13.79 26.88
C ASP A 358 -6.60 -12.43 26.47
N LEU A 359 -6.15 -11.67 27.46
CA LEU A 359 -5.64 -10.31 27.25
C LEU A 359 -4.32 -10.32 26.45
N GLU A 360 -3.50 -11.36 26.59
CA GLU A 360 -2.22 -11.47 25.88
C GLU A 360 -2.45 -11.75 24.39
N LEU A 361 -3.53 -12.48 24.07
CA LEU A 361 -3.94 -12.74 22.69
C LEU A 361 -4.82 -11.64 22.09
N GLY A 362 -5.22 -10.64 22.89
CA GLY A 362 -5.88 -9.41 22.45
C GLY A 362 -7.38 -9.28 22.78
N TRP A 363 -7.97 -10.20 23.56
CA TRP A 363 -9.39 -10.17 23.93
C TRP A 363 -9.61 -10.00 25.44
N ALA A 364 -10.21 -8.88 25.83
CA ALA A 364 -10.52 -8.56 27.24
C ALA A 364 -12.01 -8.72 27.60
N GLY A 365 -12.83 -9.30 26.72
CA GLY A 365 -14.27 -9.46 26.94
C GLY A 365 -14.60 -10.47 28.05
N GLU A 366 -15.88 -10.56 28.42
CA GLU A 366 -16.34 -11.49 29.47
C GLU A 366 -16.51 -12.95 28.97
N GLY A 367 -16.56 -13.16 27.65
CA GLY A 367 -16.77 -14.45 27.02
C GLY A 367 -15.94 -14.61 25.75
N PRO A 368 -16.29 -15.56 24.85
CA PRO A 368 -15.63 -15.71 23.57
C PRO A 368 -15.56 -14.38 22.80
N GLY A 369 -14.58 -14.28 21.91
CA GLY A 369 -14.46 -13.15 20.99
C GLY A 369 -15.74 -12.97 20.16
N PRO A 370 -16.07 -11.72 19.78
CA PRO A 370 -17.33 -11.40 19.14
C PRO A 370 -17.46 -12.05 17.76
N THR A 371 -16.34 -12.43 17.15
CA THR A 371 -16.33 -13.08 15.84
C THR A 371 -16.14 -14.59 15.93
N TRP A 372 -15.94 -15.15 17.14
CA TRP A 372 -15.67 -16.57 17.34
C TRP A 372 -16.81 -17.46 16.82
N ILE A 373 -16.45 -18.47 16.02
CA ILE A 373 -17.36 -19.54 15.61
C ILE A 373 -16.67 -20.88 15.91
N PRO A 374 -17.20 -21.70 16.85
CA PRO A 374 -16.58 -22.99 17.18
C PRO A 374 -16.67 -23.98 16.02
N GLY A 375 -15.57 -24.67 15.76
CA GLY A 375 -15.47 -25.76 14.79
C GLY A 375 -16.06 -27.08 15.27
N GLU A 376 -15.78 -28.15 14.52
CA GLU A 376 -16.08 -29.52 14.94
C GLU A 376 -15.27 -29.91 16.19
N ASN A 377 -14.00 -29.47 16.23
CA ASN A 377 -13.25 -29.40 17.47
C ASN A 377 -13.58 -28.07 18.18
N PRO A 378 -14.13 -28.05 19.41
CA PRO A 378 -14.54 -26.83 20.07
C PRO A 378 -13.44 -25.79 20.33
N ILE A 379 -12.17 -26.21 20.31
CA ILE A 379 -11.02 -25.30 20.44
C ILE A 379 -10.54 -24.74 19.09
N HIS A 380 -11.03 -25.26 17.97
CA HIS A 380 -10.71 -24.77 16.63
C HIS A 380 -11.76 -23.75 16.16
N SER A 381 -11.30 -22.76 15.39
CA SER A 381 -12.15 -21.84 14.66
C SER A 381 -12.76 -22.59 13.47
N ARG A 382 -14.09 -22.51 13.34
CA ARG A 382 -14.81 -23.07 12.18
C ARG A 382 -14.30 -22.49 10.87
N ARG A 383 -13.82 -21.25 10.87
CA ARG A 383 -13.26 -20.61 9.68
C ARG A 383 -11.96 -21.26 9.24
N SER A 384 -11.11 -21.64 10.19
CA SER A 384 -9.86 -22.35 9.90
C SER A 384 -10.11 -23.72 9.29
N GLU A 385 -11.09 -24.49 9.80
CA GLU A 385 -11.50 -25.77 9.22
C GLU A 385 -11.97 -25.59 7.75
N ILE A 386 -12.84 -24.62 7.50
CA ILE A 386 -13.33 -24.31 6.16
C ILE A 386 -12.20 -23.85 5.22
N MET A 387 -11.29 -23.01 5.71
CA MET A 387 -10.14 -22.55 4.94
C MET A 387 -9.27 -23.73 4.49
N LEU A 388 -8.98 -24.67 5.40
CA LEU A 388 -8.23 -25.88 5.10
C LEU A 388 -8.96 -26.78 4.09
N GLU A 389 -10.27 -27.00 4.26
CA GLU A 389 -11.09 -27.78 3.33
C GLU A 389 -10.98 -27.24 1.89
N VAL A 390 -11.15 -25.93 1.72
CA VAL A 390 -11.10 -25.28 0.41
C VAL A 390 -9.69 -25.26 -0.17
N LEU A 391 -8.67 -24.89 0.63
CA LEU A 391 -7.27 -24.91 0.18
C LEU A 391 -6.85 -26.32 -0.25
N LYS A 392 -7.23 -27.36 0.51
CA LYS A 392 -6.98 -28.75 0.13
C LYS A 392 -7.64 -29.12 -1.19
N LYS A 393 -8.83 -28.62 -1.46
CA LYS A 393 -9.58 -28.96 -2.68
C LYS A 393 -9.12 -28.18 -3.92
N GLU A 394 -8.83 -26.88 -3.76
CA GLU A 394 -8.74 -25.95 -4.89
C GLU A 394 -7.35 -25.36 -5.13
N LEU A 395 -6.47 -25.36 -4.11
CA LEU A 395 -5.12 -24.80 -4.28
C LEU A 395 -4.29 -25.73 -5.19
N PRO A 396 -3.60 -25.21 -6.22
CA PRO A 396 -2.77 -26.03 -7.09
C PRO A 396 -1.67 -26.77 -6.34
N ARG A 397 -1.56 -28.08 -6.58
CA ARG A 397 -0.52 -28.93 -5.98
C ARG A 397 0.79 -28.70 -6.71
N LYS A 398 1.57 -27.73 -6.23
CA LYS A 398 2.92 -27.43 -6.72
C LYS A 398 3.96 -27.70 -5.64
N ASN A 399 5.14 -28.15 -6.05
CA ASN A 399 6.25 -28.46 -5.13
C ASN A 399 6.75 -27.26 -4.31
N ASN A 400 6.48 -26.02 -4.76
CA ASN A 400 6.83 -24.78 -4.08
C ASN A 400 5.71 -24.22 -3.18
N ILE A 401 4.53 -24.86 -3.12
CA ILE A 401 3.41 -24.42 -2.29
C ILE A 401 3.08 -25.48 -1.24
N GLU A 402 2.97 -25.07 0.02
CA GLU A 402 2.56 -25.92 1.14
C GLU A 402 1.52 -25.21 2.01
N VAL A 403 0.63 -25.99 2.61
CA VAL A 403 -0.38 -25.51 3.56
C VAL A 403 -0.16 -26.22 4.89
N LEU A 404 0.02 -25.44 5.95
CA LEU A 404 0.20 -25.93 7.31
C LEU A 404 -1.03 -25.57 8.15
N ALA A 405 -1.63 -26.57 8.79
CA ALA A 405 -2.53 -26.36 9.91
C ALA A 405 -1.68 -26.25 11.18
N ILE A 406 -1.78 -25.13 11.87
CA ILE A 406 -1.04 -24.88 13.11
C ILE A 406 -2.07 -24.81 14.24
N ASP A 407 -2.04 -25.76 15.17
CA ASP A 407 -2.94 -25.86 16.33
C ASP A 407 -2.62 -24.82 17.41
N LYS A 408 -2.70 -23.56 16.99
CA LYS A 408 -2.39 -22.34 17.72
C LYS A 408 -3.32 -21.21 17.27
N HIS A 409 -3.50 -20.23 18.16
CA HIS A 409 -4.06 -18.92 17.84
C HIS A 409 -2.97 -18.08 17.17
N ILE A 410 -3.33 -17.18 16.25
CA ILE A 410 -2.34 -16.41 15.49
C ILE A 410 -1.37 -15.61 16.37
N ASN A 411 -1.85 -15.12 17.53
CA ASN A 411 -1.07 -14.33 18.48
C ASN A 411 -0.30 -15.17 19.52
N GLU A 412 -0.42 -16.50 19.50
CA GLU A 412 0.48 -17.34 20.30
C GLU A 412 1.89 -17.27 19.72
N GLU A 413 2.89 -17.25 20.61
CA GLU A 413 4.29 -17.09 20.24
C GLU A 413 4.75 -18.14 19.22
N GLU A 414 4.33 -19.39 19.40
CA GLU A 414 4.73 -20.51 18.54
C GLU A 414 4.23 -20.37 17.10
N PHE A 415 3.09 -19.70 16.88
CA PHE A 415 2.60 -19.46 15.52
C PHE A 415 3.54 -18.50 14.79
N SER A 416 3.95 -17.42 15.46
CA SER A 416 4.87 -16.42 14.90
C SER A 416 6.27 -16.98 14.68
N ASP A 417 6.75 -17.83 15.59
CA ASP A 417 8.05 -18.51 15.47
C ASP A 417 8.08 -19.39 14.22
N VAL A 418 7.09 -20.28 14.05
CA VAL A 418 6.99 -21.14 12.86
C VAL A 418 6.94 -20.30 11.59
N ALA A 419 6.13 -19.24 11.55
CA ALA A 419 6.00 -18.42 10.35
C ALA A 419 7.31 -17.70 9.97
N SER A 420 8.05 -17.20 10.97
CA SER A 420 9.28 -16.44 10.77
C SER A 420 10.47 -17.35 10.45
N GLU A 421 10.56 -18.52 11.11
CA GLU A 421 11.53 -19.56 10.81
C GLU A 421 11.35 -20.09 9.38
N LEU A 422 10.12 -20.36 8.96
CA LEU A 422 9.81 -20.75 7.58
C LEU A 422 10.32 -19.73 6.56
N LEU A 423 10.07 -18.42 6.77
CA LEU A 423 10.58 -17.42 5.82
C LEU A 423 12.11 -17.36 5.84
N THR A 424 12.72 -17.45 7.02
CA THR A 424 14.19 -17.49 7.18
C THR A 424 14.79 -18.66 6.39
N GLU A 425 14.20 -19.85 6.50
CA GLU A 425 14.60 -21.03 5.74
C GLU A 425 14.46 -20.83 4.23
N MET A 426 13.38 -20.19 3.77
CA MET A 426 13.17 -19.93 2.36
C MET A 426 14.20 -18.95 1.80
N LEU A 427 14.50 -17.88 2.54
CA LEU A 427 15.50 -16.88 2.16
C LEU A 427 16.91 -17.45 2.16
N ASN A 428 17.19 -18.44 3.03
CA ASN A 428 18.46 -19.17 3.08
C ASN A 428 18.53 -20.35 2.09
N GLY A 429 17.44 -20.67 1.39
CA GLY A 429 17.37 -21.81 0.47
C GLY A 429 17.41 -23.18 1.15
N THR A 430 17.12 -23.24 2.45
CA THR A 430 17.10 -24.48 3.25
C THR A 430 15.70 -25.04 3.45
N TRP A 431 14.66 -24.26 3.15
CA TRP A 431 13.26 -24.69 3.27
C TRP A 431 12.98 -25.95 2.48
N LYS A 432 12.21 -26.86 3.09
CA LYS A 432 11.68 -28.06 2.44
C LYS A 432 10.23 -28.22 2.84
N ARG A 433 9.45 -28.85 1.97
CA ARG A 433 8.10 -29.29 2.31
C ARG A 433 8.15 -30.20 3.55
N GLY A 434 7.27 -29.95 4.52
CA GLY A 434 7.26 -30.62 5.81
C GLY A 434 8.21 -30.02 6.84
N SER A 435 8.82 -28.86 6.58
CA SER A 435 9.50 -28.09 7.63
C SER A 435 8.53 -27.87 8.81
N HIS A 436 9.05 -28.00 10.04
CA HIS A 436 8.31 -27.87 11.30
C HIS A 436 7.21 -28.92 11.59
N THR A 437 6.96 -29.93 10.74
CA THR A 437 5.94 -30.98 11.04
C THR A 437 6.37 -31.97 12.13
N ASN A 438 7.58 -31.82 12.67
CA ASN A 438 8.03 -32.51 13.88
C ASN A 438 7.42 -31.91 15.16
N LEU A 439 6.88 -30.70 15.09
CA LEU A 439 6.14 -30.06 16.17
C LEU A 439 4.76 -30.68 16.26
N SER A 440 4.33 -31.08 17.46
CA SER A 440 3.06 -31.80 17.65
C SER A 440 1.81 -30.97 17.31
N TYR A 441 1.97 -29.66 17.14
CA TYR A 441 0.92 -28.71 16.80
C TYR A 441 0.99 -28.23 15.35
N VAL A 442 1.83 -28.82 14.48
CA VAL A 442 1.93 -28.47 13.06
C VAL A 442 1.64 -29.69 12.19
N GLU A 443 0.63 -29.58 11.33
CA GLU A 443 0.27 -30.60 10.35
C GLU A 443 0.39 -30.04 8.93
N SER A 444 1.17 -30.70 8.07
CA SER A 444 1.22 -30.38 6.64
C SER A 444 0.08 -31.07 5.90
N LEU A 445 -0.71 -30.31 5.15
CA LEU A 445 -1.82 -30.85 4.38
C LEU A 445 -1.37 -31.47 3.07
N PHE A 446 -0.29 -30.95 2.46
CA PHE A 446 0.28 -31.48 1.23
C PHE A 446 1.58 -30.85 0.80
#